data_AF-A0A0D3AWU8-F1
#
_entry.id   AF-A0A0D3AWU8-F1
#
_cell.length_a   1.000
_cell.length_b   1.000
_cell.length_c   1.000
_cell.angle_alpha   90.00
_cell.angle_beta   90.00
_cell.angle_gamma   90.00
#
_symmetry.space_group_name_H-M   'P 1'
#
loop_
_entity.id
_entity.type
_entity.pdbx_description
1 polymer ?
#
loop_
_entity_poly.entity_id
_entity_poly.type
_entity_poly.pdbx_seq_one_letter_code
_entity_poly.pdbx_strand_id
1 'polypeptide(L)'
;MMEDTRSVASLMDSTSSKIQQLQKAFAELESQRAVTLNLRWNELEEHFHGLERSLKRRFHELEDQEKEYETKTRKAQELLEKKKAAVEAKEKASLERLQKKRDGAVFAINTALDKYNNNNAPNISAKAFAAEDENLDGTVQDVEISPVKAYPELVKLCRDMDSAGLHKFVSDNRKNLALLKEEIPVALKYAANPGTLVLDSLEGFYPTTTDGKKDANLLGTRRTCIMVMECLSVLLSGLDSNSLVAVLSESVKDRAKGVAEGWSPLLETIDMDAGNGNSLEAHAFLQLLATFGIVSDFKEDGILKLIPMVSRRRQAAELCRSLGLSEKMPGVIEVLVNSGKQIDAVNLAFAFGLTEKFPPVELLKCYLTEATRSSSQGNASPAVQASAPFT
;
A
#
# COMPACT_ATOMS: atom_id res chain seq x y z
N MET A 1 -23.20 -81.34 32.02
CA MET A 1 -21.99 -81.61 31.23
C MET A 1 -22.23 -81.48 29.73
N MET A 2 -23.14 -82.22 29.07
CA MET A 2 -23.39 -82.06 27.61
C MET A 2 -24.19 -80.80 27.23
N GLU A 3 -25.03 -80.28 28.12
CA GLU A 3 -25.88 -79.11 27.87
C GLU A 3 -25.07 -77.79 27.92
N ASP A 4 -24.12 -77.69 28.87
CA ASP A 4 -23.20 -76.56 28.98
C ASP A 4 -22.26 -76.45 27.76
N THR A 5 -21.81 -77.58 27.22
CA THR A 5 -20.95 -77.59 26.02
C THR A 5 -21.66 -77.10 24.76
N ARG A 6 -22.98 -77.32 24.64
CA ARG A 6 -23.78 -76.76 23.52
C ARG A 6 -24.01 -75.26 23.67
N SER A 7 -24.17 -74.76 24.89
CA SER A 7 -24.30 -73.32 25.17
C SER A 7 -23.02 -72.55 24.83
N VAL A 8 -21.87 -73.10 25.18
CA VAL A 8 -20.55 -72.50 24.86
C VAL A 8 -20.29 -72.49 23.35
N ALA A 9 -20.65 -73.55 22.62
CA ALA A 9 -20.50 -73.59 21.16
C ALA A 9 -21.36 -72.51 20.45
N SER A 10 -22.61 -72.33 20.88
CA SER A 10 -23.49 -71.26 20.39
C SER A 10 -22.91 -69.85 20.61
N LEU A 11 -22.30 -69.60 21.77
CA LEU A 11 -21.63 -68.33 22.06
C LEU A 11 -20.40 -68.10 21.19
N MET A 12 -19.62 -69.15 20.90
CA MET A 12 -18.48 -69.07 19.99
C MET A 12 -18.91 -68.76 18.56
N ASP A 13 -19.97 -69.41 18.06
CA ASP A 13 -20.52 -69.13 16.73
C ASP A 13 -21.10 -67.71 16.63
N SER A 14 -21.78 -67.24 17.68
CA SER A 14 -22.26 -65.86 17.78
C SER A 14 -21.11 -64.84 17.78
N THR A 15 -20.02 -65.15 18.48
CA THR A 15 -18.83 -64.29 18.53
C THR A 15 -18.13 -64.25 17.17
N SER A 16 -17.98 -65.40 16.50
CA SER A 16 -17.41 -65.48 15.15
C SER A 16 -18.23 -64.68 14.14
N SER A 17 -19.56 -64.79 14.20
CA SER A 17 -20.48 -64.01 13.36
C SER A 17 -20.35 -62.49 13.59
N LYS A 18 -20.26 -62.05 14.85
CA LYS A 18 -20.03 -60.63 15.17
C LYS A 18 -18.68 -60.10 14.67
N ILE A 19 -17.62 -60.92 14.77
CA ILE A 19 -16.30 -60.55 14.24
C ILE A 19 -16.36 -60.35 12.72
N GLN A 20 -17.02 -61.25 11.99
CA GLN A 20 -17.19 -61.12 10.54
C GLN A 20 -18.01 -59.88 10.15
N GLN A 21 -19.08 -59.57 10.90
CA GLN A 21 -19.88 -58.36 10.69
C GLN A 21 -19.06 -57.09 10.92
N LEU A 22 -18.23 -57.05 11.97
CA LEU A 22 -17.32 -55.93 12.25
C LEU A 22 -16.25 -55.77 11.18
N GLN A 23 -15.65 -56.88 10.71
CA GLN A 23 -14.69 -56.84 9.61
C GLN A 23 -15.31 -56.27 8.33
N LYS A 24 -16.55 -56.67 8.01
CA LYS A 24 -17.29 -56.13 6.86
C LYS A 24 -17.58 -54.63 7.01
N ALA A 25 -18.08 -54.21 8.17
CA ALA A 25 -18.36 -52.79 8.43
C ALA A 25 -17.10 -51.92 8.37
N PHE A 26 -15.97 -52.44 8.87
CA PHE A 26 -14.69 -51.74 8.83
C PHE A 26 -14.17 -51.58 7.39
N ALA A 27 -14.23 -52.63 6.57
CA ALA A 27 -13.83 -52.56 5.17
C ALA A 27 -14.68 -51.56 4.36
N GLU A 28 -15.98 -51.49 4.65
CA GLU A 28 -16.89 -50.53 4.00
C GLU A 28 -16.59 -49.08 4.42
N LEU A 29 -16.22 -48.87 5.68
CA LEU A 29 -15.84 -47.56 6.20
C LEU A 29 -14.47 -47.09 5.65
N GLU A 30 -13.50 -47.99 5.49
CA GLU A 30 -12.23 -47.68 4.81
C GLU A 30 -12.43 -47.33 3.33
N SER A 31 -13.30 -48.04 2.64
CA SER A 31 -13.68 -47.75 1.24
C SER A 31 -14.30 -46.35 1.12
N GLN A 32 -15.25 -46.01 1.99
CA GLN A 32 -15.86 -44.68 2.03
C GLN A 32 -14.82 -43.58 2.31
N ARG A 33 -13.93 -43.80 3.28
CA ARG A 33 -12.84 -42.85 3.60
C ARG A 33 -11.94 -42.60 2.40
N ALA A 34 -11.55 -43.66 1.67
CA ALA A 34 -10.72 -43.55 0.49
C ALA A 34 -11.41 -42.74 -0.62
N VAL A 35 -12.70 -43.00 -0.89
CA VAL A 35 -13.47 -42.28 -1.91
C VAL A 35 -13.64 -40.81 -1.54
N THR A 36 -13.99 -40.50 -0.28
CA THR A 36 -14.17 -39.11 0.17
C THR A 36 -12.86 -38.33 0.09
N LEU A 37 -11.73 -38.91 0.51
CA LEU A 37 -10.43 -38.24 0.42
C LEU A 37 -10.01 -38.01 -1.03
N ASN A 38 -10.25 -38.97 -1.92
CA ASN A 38 -9.88 -38.86 -3.33
C ASN A 38 -10.71 -37.80 -4.06
N LEU A 39 -12.02 -37.70 -3.76
CA LEU A 39 -12.87 -36.61 -4.27
C LEU A 39 -12.38 -35.23 -3.80
N ARG A 40 -12.06 -35.11 -2.51
CA ARG A 40 -11.54 -33.85 -1.94
C ARG A 40 -10.18 -33.46 -2.52
N TRP A 41 -9.35 -34.44 -2.86
CA TRP A 41 -8.08 -34.21 -3.56
C TRP A 41 -8.30 -33.72 -5.00
N ASN A 42 -9.20 -34.35 -5.75
CA ASN A 42 -9.51 -33.94 -7.12
C ASN A 42 -10.08 -32.51 -7.19
N GLU A 43 -10.98 -32.14 -6.25
CA GLU A 43 -11.50 -30.77 -6.13
C GLU A 43 -10.37 -29.75 -5.89
N LEU A 44 -9.39 -30.12 -5.04
CA LEU A 44 -8.25 -29.28 -4.72
C LEU A 44 -7.30 -29.14 -5.92
N GLU A 45 -7.00 -30.25 -6.59
CA GLU A 45 -6.16 -30.29 -7.80
C GLU A 45 -6.77 -29.47 -8.93
N GLU A 46 -8.08 -29.61 -9.17
CA GLU A 46 -8.80 -28.82 -10.17
C GLU A 46 -8.77 -27.31 -9.86
N HIS A 47 -8.91 -26.94 -8.58
CA HIS A 47 -8.80 -25.55 -8.14
C HIS A 47 -7.39 -24.99 -8.41
N PHE A 48 -6.33 -25.74 -8.08
CA PHE A 48 -4.95 -25.30 -8.33
C PHE A 48 -4.63 -25.24 -9.83
N HIS A 49 -5.10 -26.19 -10.65
CA HIS A 49 -4.99 -26.10 -12.11
C HIS A 49 -5.79 -24.93 -12.69
N GLY A 50 -6.94 -24.59 -12.11
CA GLY A 50 -7.70 -23.39 -12.45
C GLY A 50 -6.92 -22.12 -12.16
N LEU A 51 -6.30 -22.05 -10.97
CA LEU A 51 -5.47 -20.92 -10.57
C LEU A 51 -4.23 -20.77 -11.45
N GLU A 52 -3.56 -21.88 -11.76
CA GLU A 52 -2.40 -21.90 -12.66
C GLU A 52 -2.76 -21.40 -14.07
N ARG A 53 -3.89 -21.88 -14.64
CA ARG A 53 -4.39 -21.40 -15.94
C ARG A 53 -4.72 -19.91 -15.91
N SER A 54 -5.33 -19.43 -14.82
CA SER A 54 -5.64 -18.02 -14.63
C SER A 54 -4.37 -17.16 -14.56
N LEU A 55 -3.38 -17.61 -13.79
CA LEU A 55 -2.10 -16.93 -13.63
C LEU A 55 -1.32 -16.88 -14.95
N LYS A 56 -1.23 -18.01 -15.66
CA LYS A 56 -0.61 -18.07 -16.99
C LYS A 56 -1.27 -17.10 -17.96
N ARG A 57 -2.60 -17.07 -18.02
CA ARG A 57 -3.32 -16.13 -18.90
C ARG A 57 -2.97 -14.68 -18.60
N ARG A 58 -3.00 -14.30 -17.31
CA ARG A 58 -2.70 -12.94 -16.87
C ARG A 58 -1.25 -12.55 -17.12
N PHE A 59 -0.32 -13.50 -17.02
CA PHE A 59 1.07 -13.28 -17.37
C PHE A 59 1.25 -12.93 -18.86
N HIS A 60 0.64 -13.70 -19.77
CA HIS A 60 0.73 -13.42 -21.21
C HIS A 60 0.04 -12.09 -21.57
N GLU A 61 -1.09 -11.77 -20.93
CA GLU A 61 -1.76 -10.48 -21.13
C GLU A 61 -0.87 -9.29 -20.70
N LEU A 62 -0.13 -9.42 -19.60
CA LEU A 62 0.83 -8.40 -19.17
C LEU A 62 2.04 -8.32 -20.10
N GLU A 63 2.54 -9.45 -20.60
CA GLU A 63 3.64 -9.48 -21.56
C GLU A 63 3.26 -8.77 -22.87
N ASP A 64 2.03 -8.96 -23.34
CA ASP A 64 1.50 -8.27 -24.53
C ASP A 64 1.35 -6.75 -24.27
N GLN A 65 0.87 -6.37 -23.08
CA GLN A 65 0.78 -4.96 -22.69
C GLN A 65 2.16 -4.29 -22.60
N GLU A 66 3.16 -4.97 -22.03
CA GLU A 66 4.54 -4.48 -21.94
C GLU A 66 5.10 -4.18 -23.34
N LYS A 67 4.96 -5.12 -24.29
CA LYS A 67 5.38 -4.94 -25.69
C LYS A 67 4.67 -3.76 -26.36
N GLU A 68 3.38 -3.55 -26.06
CA GLU A 68 2.63 -2.40 -26.57
C GLU A 68 3.18 -1.08 -26.01
N TYR A 69 3.45 -1.01 -24.71
CA TYR A 69 4.03 0.17 -24.06
C TYR A 69 5.43 0.48 -24.55
N GLU A 70 6.30 -0.52 -24.71
CA GLU A 70 7.63 -0.35 -25.31
C GLU A 70 7.54 0.24 -26.72
N THR A 71 6.61 -0.27 -27.54
CA THR A 71 6.40 0.22 -28.90
C THR A 71 5.91 1.68 -28.90
N LYS A 72 4.99 2.04 -28.01
CA LYS A 72 4.52 3.43 -27.85
C LYS A 72 5.64 4.36 -27.40
N THR A 73 6.44 3.94 -26.44
CA THR A 73 7.59 4.69 -25.91
C THR A 73 8.62 4.93 -27.01
N ARG A 74 8.98 3.91 -27.78
CA ARG A 74 9.91 4.05 -28.92
C ARG A 74 9.40 5.06 -29.95
N LYS A 75 8.12 4.97 -30.33
CA LYS A 75 7.51 5.94 -31.27
C LYS A 75 7.54 7.36 -30.72
N ALA A 76 7.29 7.55 -29.43
CA ALA A 76 7.35 8.86 -28.78
C ALA A 76 8.78 9.42 -28.77
N GLN A 77 9.78 8.60 -28.46
CA GLN A 77 11.20 8.98 -28.52
C GLN A 77 11.63 9.36 -29.94
N GLU A 78 11.28 8.56 -30.95
CA GLU A 78 11.57 8.88 -32.37
C GLU A 78 10.97 10.22 -32.80
N LEU A 79 9.75 10.53 -32.34
CA LEU A 79 9.08 11.81 -32.62
C LEU A 79 9.75 12.98 -31.89
N LEU A 80 10.21 12.76 -30.66
CA LEU A 80 10.92 13.76 -29.87
C LEU A 80 12.29 14.08 -30.49
N GLU A 81 13.05 13.08 -30.93
CA GLU A 81 14.32 13.27 -31.63
C GLU A 81 14.13 14.03 -32.96
N LYS A 82 13.09 13.72 -33.73
CA LYS A 82 12.74 14.51 -34.94
C LYS A 82 12.42 15.97 -34.61
N LYS A 83 11.67 16.23 -33.53
CA LYS A 83 11.38 17.60 -33.08
C LYS A 83 12.64 18.32 -32.62
N LYS A 84 13.51 17.65 -31.86
CA LYS A 84 14.78 18.19 -31.37
C LYS A 84 15.70 18.59 -32.54
N ALA A 85 15.89 17.72 -33.52
CA ALA A 85 16.68 18.02 -34.71
C ALA A 85 16.12 19.22 -35.51
N ALA A 86 14.78 19.34 -35.59
CA ALA A 86 14.14 20.48 -36.25
C ALA A 86 14.36 21.80 -35.49
N VAL A 87 14.35 21.76 -34.15
CA VAL A 87 14.67 22.92 -33.30
C VAL A 87 16.13 23.31 -33.48
N GLU A 88 17.07 22.36 -33.38
CA GLU A 88 18.51 22.62 -33.57
C GLU A 88 18.80 23.22 -34.96
N ALA A 89 18.14 22.73 -36.01
CA ALA A 89 18.28 23.30 -37.35
C ALA A 89 17.76 24.75 -37.44
N LYS A 90 16.63 25.06 -36.78
CA LYS A 90 16.08 26.42 -36.73
C LYS A 90 16.97 27.36 -35.91
N GLU A 91 17.52 26.89 -34.79
CA GLU A 91 18.45 27.64 -33.96
C GLU A 91 19.73 27.97 -34.74
N LYS A 92 20.32 26.98 -35.42
CA LYS A 92 21.50 27.18 -36.26
C LYS A 92 21.24 28.20 -37.38
N ALA A 93 20.12 28.07 -38.09
CA ALA A 93 19.75 29.01 -39.16
C ALA A 93 19.55 30.44 -38.63
N SER A 94 19.00 30.59 -37.42
CA SER A 94 18.81 31.88 -36.77
C SER A 94 20.14 32.50 -36.32
N LEU A 95 21.04 31.68 -35.76
CA LEU A 95 22.40 32.10 -35.40
C LEU A 95 23.20 32.57 -36.61
N GLU A 96 23.15 31.84 -37.73
CA GLU A 96 23.83 32.25 -38.97
C GLU A 96 23.28 33.59 -39.51
N ARG A 97 21.96 33.82 -39.42
CA ARG A 97 21.35 35.11 -39.79
C ARG A 97 21.84 36.24 -38.89
N LEU A 98 21.93 36.01 -37.57
CA LEU A 98 22.43 37.00 -36.62
C LEU A 98 23.92 37.32 -36.86
N GLN A 99 24.74 36.30 -37.14
CA GLN A 99 26.15 36.48 -37.49
C GLN A 99 26.32 37.33 -38.75
N LYS A 100 25.56 37.05 -39.82
CA LYS A 100 25.58 37.88 -41.04
C LYS A 100 25.21 39.34 -40.77
N LYS A 101 24.18 39.59 -39.93
CA LYS A 101 23.79 40.95 -39.54
C LYS A 101 24.91 41.65 -38.74
N ARG A 102 25.53 40.95 -37.78
CA ARG A 102 26.66 41.46 -37.00
C ARG A 102 27.83 41.82 -37.91
N ASP A 103 28.23 40.92 -38.81
CA ASP A 103 29.39 41.12 -39.69
C ASP A 103 29.14 42.29 -40.65
N GLY A 104 27.92 42.44 -41.17
CA GLY A 104 27.51 43.61 -41.96
C GLY A 104 27.58 44.92 -41.17
N ALA A 105 27.13 44.93 -39.92
CA ALA A 105 27.22 46.10 -39.04
C ALA A 105 28.68 46.48 -38.72
N VAL A 106 29.54 45.49 -38.43
CA VAL A 106 30.97 45.71 -38.19
C VAL A 106 31.66 46.26 -39.43
N PHE A 107 31.36 45.73 -40.62
CA PHE A 107 31.88 46.25 -41.87
C PHE A 107 31.49 47.72 -42.10
N ALA A 108 30.23 48.08 -41.82
CA ALA A 108 29.76 49.45 -41.93
C ALA A 108 30.48 50.39 -40.94
N ILE A 109 30.71 49.94 -39.70
CA ILE A 109 31.47 50.70 -38.69
C ILE A 109 32.92 50.92 -39.14
N ASN A 110 33.61 49.88 -39.60
CA ASN A 110 34.99 49.99 -40.07
C ASN A 110 35.11 50.91 -41.29
N THR A 111 34.17 50.81 -42.24
CA THR A 111 34.11 51.71 -43.39
C THR A 111 33.91 53.17 -42.98
N ALA A 112 33.09 53.43 -41.95
CA ALA A 112 32.91 54.77 -41.41
C ALA A 112 34.16 55.28 -40.68
N LEU A 113 34.87 54.41 -39.96
CA LEU A 113 36.12 54.72 -39.27
C LEU A 113 37.26 55.03 -40.25
N ASP A 114 37.39 54.26 -41.34
CA ASP A 114 38.38 54.48 -42.40
C ASP A 114 38.14 55.80 -43.14
N LYS A 115 36.87 56.20 -43.30
CA LYS A 115 36.49 57.51 -43.83
C LYS A 115 36.80 58.64 -42.85
N TYR A 116 36.70 58.40 -41.54
CA TYR A 116 37.06 59.38 -40.52
C TYR A 116 38.58 59.60 -40.42
N ASN A 117 39.39 58.55 -40.60
CA ASN A 117 40.85 58.62 -40.49
C ASN A 117 41.57 59.25 -41.71
N ASN A 118 40.92 59.34 -42.87
CA ASN A 118 41.52 59.85 -44.13
C ASN A 118 41.18 61.33 -44.48
N ASN A 119 40.97 62.16 -43.44
CA ASN A 119 40.82 63.63 -43.42
C ASN A 119 39.43 64.27 -43.62
N ASN A 120 39.18 65.19 -42.67
CA ASN A 120 38.27 66.34 -42.55
C ASN A 120 36.75 66.13 -42.66
N ALA A 121 36.07 66.47 -41.56
CA ALA A 121 34.61 66.57 -41.42
C ALA A 121 33.95 67.32 -42.59
N PRO A 122 32.72 66.92 -42.95
CA PRO A 122 31.62 67.74 -42.46
C PRO A 122 30.42 66.94 -41.91
N ASN A 123 29.73 67.64 -41.01
CA ASN A 123 28.35 67.49 -40.54
C ASN A 123 27.38 66.90 -41.60
N ILE A 124 26.49 65.99 -41.21
CA ILE A 124 25.03 66.07 -41.45
C ILE A 124 24.27 64.80 -40.98
N SER A 125 23.24 65.09 -40.16
CA SER A 125 21.92 64.47 -40.05
C SER A 125 21.80 62.99 -39.68
N ALA A 126 21.48 62.77 -38.40
CA ALA A 126 20.62 61.69 -37.96
C ALA A 126 19.28 61.71 -38.72
N LYS A 127 19.07 60.76 -39.63
CA LYS A 127 17.74 60.35 -40.06
C LYS A 127 17.70 58.86 -40.33
N ALA A 128 17.15 58.17 -39.33
CA ALA A 128 16.26 57.03 -39.41
C ALA A 128 16.43 56.06 -40.59
N PHE A 129 16.90 54.85 -40.27
CA PHE A 129 16.26 53.67 -40.82
C PHE A 129 15.38 53.08 -39.73
N ALA A 130 14.07 53.22 -39.97
CA ALA A 130 13.01 52.64 -39.18
C ALA A 130 13.27 51.14 -39.02
N ALA A 131 13.29 50.69 -37.77
CA ALA A 131 13.00 49.31 -37.46
C ALA A 131 11.53 49.09 -37.82
N GLU A 132 11.27 48.34 -38.90
CA GLU A 132 9.98 47.70 -39.09
C GLU A 132 9.83 46.66 -37.97
N ASP A 133 9.02 47.07 -36.99
CA ASP A 133 8.53 46.27 -35.89
C ASP A 133 7.51 45.26 -36.46
N GLU A 134 7.99 44.14 -37.00
CA GLU A 134 7.15 42.98 -37.23
C GLU A 134 7.12 42.11 -35.96
N ASN A 135 6.09 42.35 -35.16
CA ASN A 135 5.41 41.41 -34.27
C ASN A 135 6.31 40.42 -33.51
N LEU A 136 6.83 40.84 -32.36
CA LEU A 136 7.04 39.92 -31.24
C LEU A 136 5.68 39.63 -30.58
N ASP A 137 4.90 38.71 -31.16
CA ASP A 137 3.97 37.91 -30.36
C ASP A 137 4.78 36.85 -29.60
N GLY A 138 5.49 37.32 -28.58
CA GLY A 138 6.07 36.49 -27.54
C GLY A 138 5.00 36.16 -26.52
N THR A 139 3.96 35.43 -26.92
CA THR A 139 3.14 34.71 -25.94
C THR A 139 4.10 33.75 -25.23
N VAL A 140 4.50 34.12 -24.00
CA VAL A 140 5.06 33.20 -23.03
C VAL A 140 3.95 32.21 -22.72
N GLN A 141 3.84 31.17 -23.56
CA GLN A 141 3.17 29.97 -23.14
C GLN A 141 4.04 29.45 -22.02
N ASP A 142 3.49 29.56 -20.81
CA ASP A 142 3.88 28.78 -19.65
C ASP A 142 4.40 27.43 -20.13
N VAL A 143 5.58 27.08 -19.63
CA VAL A 143 6.07 25.73 -19.70
C VAL A 143 4.96 24.86 -19.11
N GLU A 144 4.16 24.26 -19.99
CA GLU A 144 3.27 23.16 -19.65
C GLU A 144 4.18 22.05 -19.15
N ILE A 145 4.40 22.06 -17.84
CA ILE A 145 4.56 20.85 -17.06
C ILE A 145 3.43 19.96 -17.55
N SER A 146 3.83 18.89 -18.23
CA SER A 146 2.97 17.84 -18.79
C SER A 146 1.68 17.69 -17.99
N PRO A 147 0.49 17.65 -18.62
CA PRO A 147 -0.73 17.31 -17.92
C PRO A 147 -0.63 15.82 -17.57
N VAL A 148 0.04 15.54 -16.44
CA VAL A 148 -0.29 14.38 -15.62
C VAL A 148 -1.81 14.46 -15.48
N LYS A 149 -2.53 13.37 -15.71
CA LYS A 149 -3.94 13.26 -15.33
C LYS A 149 -4.06 13.25 -13.79
N ALA A 150 -3.44 14.22 -13.13
CA ALA A 150 -3.59 14.52 -11.73
C ALA A 150 -4.99 15.08 -11.59
N TYR A 151 -5.76 14.54 -10.65
CA TYR A 151 -7.02 15.13 -10.24
C TYR A 151 -6.74 16.61 -9.89
N PRO A 152 -7.14 17.58 -10.73
CA PRO A 152 -6.80 18.99 -10.48
C PRO A 152 -7.42 19.47 -9.17
N GLU A 153 -8.54 18.82 -8.81
CA GLU A 153 -9.21 18.94 -7.52
C GLU A 153 -8.32 18.54 -6.34
N LEU A 154 -7.54 17.45 -6.40
CA LEU A 154 -6.61 17.07 -5.31
C LEU A 154 -5.55 18.14 -5.07
N VAL A 155 -4.99 18.68 -6.16
CA VAL A 155 -4.00 19.76 -6.08
C VAL A 155 -4.61 21.00 -5.45
N LYS A 156 -5.83 21.36 -5.84
CA LYS A 156 -6.57 22.48 -5.26
C LYS A 156 -6.83 22.26 -3.76
N LEU A 157 -7.36 21.10 -3.38
CA LEU A 157 -7.64 20.74 -1.98
C LEU A 157 -6.38 20.84 -1.10
N CYS A 158 -5.24 20.34 -1.60
CA CYS A 158 -3.97 20.43 -0.88
C CYS A 158 -3.48 21.88 -0.75
N ARG A 159 -3.56 22.66 -1.84
CA ARG A 159 -3.17 24.08 -1.85
C ARG A 159 -4.02 24.92 -0.90
N ASP A 160 -5.32 24.65 -0.86
CA ASP A 160 -6.29 25.34 -0.01
C ASP A 160 -6.25 24.84 1.46
N MET A 161 -5.38 23.86 1.78
CA MET A 161 -5.30 23.20 3.08
C MET A 161 -6.64 22.60 3.55
N ASP A 162 -7.47 22.12 2.61
CA ASP A 162 -8.80 21.59 2.87
C ASP A 162 -8.76 20.09 3.21
N SER A 163 -8.51 19.78 4.49
CA SER A 163 -8.47 18.40 5.00
C SER A 163 -9.82 17.68 4.89
N ALA A 164 -10.92 18.39 5.11
CA ALA A 164 -12.28 17.84 5.05
C ALA A 164 -12.66 17.50 3.60
N GLY A 165 -12.35 18.39 2.66
CA GLY A 165 -12.50 18.16 1.23
C GLY A 165 -11.62 17.01 0.74
N LEU A 166 -10.37 16.90 1.19
CA LEU A 166 -9.51 15.75 0.91
C LEU A 166 -10.13 14.43 1.39
N HIS A 167 -10.66 14.41 2.62
CA HIS A 167 -11.36 13.26 3.18
C HIS A 167 -12.56 12.84 2.33
N LYS A 168 -13.40 13.80 1.98
CA LYS A 168 -14.57 13.59 1.14
C LYS A 168 -14.16 13.08 -0.24
N PHE A 169 -13.16 13.69 -0.86
CA PHE A 169 -12.66 13.30 -2.17
C PHE A 169 -12.19 11.84 -2.20
N VAL A 170 -11.40 11.40 -1.20
CA VAL A 170 -10.99 10.00 -1.07
C VAL A 170 -12.21 9.09 -0.89
N SER A 171 -13.16 9.49 -0.06
CA SER A 171 -14.39 8.73 0.18
C SER A 171 -15.25 8.58 -1.07
N ASP A 172 -15.34 9.61 -1.90
CA ASP A 172 -16.11 9.60 -3.15
C ASP A 172 -15.41 8.76 -4.24
N ASN A 173 -14.08 8.62 -4.15
CA ASN A 173 -13.24 7.91 -5.12
C ASN A 173 -12.75 6.52 -4.64
N ARG A 174 -13.45 5.86 -3.70
CA ARG A 174 -13.08 4.55 -3.11
C ARG A 174 -12.78 3.42 -4.10
N LYS A 175 -13.25 3.50 -5.35
CA LYS A 175 -12.96 2.50 -6.40
C LYS A 175 -11.56 2.67 -7.01
N ASN A 176 -10.96 3.85 -6.87
CA ASN A 176 -9.71 4.24 -7.51
C ASN A 176 -8.56 4.40 -6.50
N LEU A 177 -8.63 3.74 -5.33
CA LEU A 177 -7.67 3.92 -4.23
C LEU A 177 -6.21 3.69 -4.63
N ALA A 178 -5.94 2.78 -5.58
CA ALA A 178 -4.58 2.54 -6.07
C ALA A 178 -4.00 3.80 -6.75
N LEU A 179 -4.76 4.42 -7.66
CA LEU A 179 -4.38 5.68 -8.29
C LEU A 179 -4.26 6.82 -7.28
N LEU A 180 -5.18 6.89 -6.31
CA LEU A 180 -5.11 7.91 -5.27
C LEU A 180 -3.83 7.81 -4.43
N LYS A 181 -3.34 6.59 -4.14
CA LYS A 181 -2.09 6.38 -3.42
C LYS A 181 -0.85 6.85 -4.19
N GLU A 182 -0.93 6.94 -5.51
CA GLU A 182 0.14 7.47 -6.37
C GLU A 182 0.03 9.00 -6.52
N GLU A 183 -1.19 9.53 -6.62
CA GLU A 183 -1.44 10.95 -6.88
C GLU A 183 -1.40 11.83 -5.62
N ILE A 184 -1.92 11.35 -4.48
CA ILE A 184 -1.96 12.14 -3.23
C ILE A 184 -0.56 12.59 -2.77
N PRO A 185 0.49 11.73 -2.76
CA PRO A 185 1.84 12.17 -2.41
C PRO A 185 2.35 13.33 -3.30
N VAL A 186 1.98 13.33 -4.58
CA VAL A 186 2.34 14.40 -5.53
C VAL A 186 1.53 15.66 -5.25
N ALA A 187 0.22 15.54 -5.00
CA ALA A 187 -0.66 16.66 -4.66
C ALA A 187 -0.28 17.33 -3.33
N LEU A 188 0.16 16.55 -2.33
CA LEU A 188 0.61 17.06 -1.03
C LEU A 188 1.77 18.07 -1.16
N LYS A 189 2.60 18.00 -2.21
CA LYS A 189 3.68 18.97 -2.46
C LYS A 189 3.18 20.40 -2.68
N TYR A 190 1.92 20.57 -3.05
CA TYR A 190 1.29 21.88 -3.27
C TYR A 190 0.67 22.47 -2.00
N ALA A 191 0.61 21.71 -0.91
CA ALA A 191 0.15 22.22 0.38
C ALA A 191 1.20 23.15 0.99
N ALA A 192 0.75 24.22 1.64
CA ALA A 192 1.64 25.15 2.35
C ALA A 192 2.39 24.45 3.49
N ASN A 193 1.73 23.51 4.18
CA ASN A 193 2.35 22.64 5.17
C ASN A 193 1.74 21.22 5.08
N PRO A 194 2.38 20.27 4.38
CA PRO A 194 1.83 18.93 4.18
C PRO A 194 1.62 18.17 5.49
N GLY A 195 2.53 18.31 6.46
CA GLY A 195 2.41 17.64 7.76
C GLY A 195 1.20 18.11 8.55
N THR A 196 0.94 19.41 8.57
CA THR A 196 -0.22 20.03 9.23
C THR A 196 -1.51 19.59 8.57
N LEU A 197 -1.59 19.63 7.23
CA LEU A 197 -2.76 19.18 6.48
C LEU A 197 -3.11 17.71 6.78
N VAL A 198 -2.09 16.85 6.87
CA VAL A 198 -2.27 15.44 7.20
C VAL A 198 -2.74 15.27 8.65
N LEU A 199 -2.23 16.04 9.60
CA LEU A 199 -2.74 16.04 10.98
C LEU A 199 -4.19 16.53 11.06
N ASP A 200 -4.56 17.55 10.30
CA ASP A 200 -5.95 18.05 10.20
C ASP A 200 -6.88 16.95 9.64
N SER A 201 -6.38 16.10 8.74
CA SER A 201 -7.16 14.97 8.20
C SER A 201 -7.45 13.86 9.22
N LEU A 202 -6.79 13.87 10.38
CA LEU A 202 -7.05 12.88 11.43
C LEU A 202 -8.32 13.19 12.24
N GLU A 203 -8.93 14.35 12.01
CA GLU A 203 -10.20 14.71 12.65
C GLU A 203 -11.31 13.70 12.33
N GLY A 204 -12.08 13.31 13.35
CA GLY A 204 -13.15 12.32 13.21
C GLY A 204 -12.69 10.86 13.23
N PHE A 205 -11.38 10.57 13.36
CA PHE A 205 -10.87 9.20 13.52
C PHE A 205 -11.45 8.52 14.78
N TYR A 206 -11.54 9.28 15.88
CA TYR A 206 -12.31 8.95 17.08
C TYR A 206 -13.46 9.96 17.21
N PRO A 207 -14.72 9.57 16.93
CA PRO A 207 -15.85 10.47 17.05
C PRO A 207 -16.12 10.82 18.51
N THR A 208 -16.39 12.10 18.77
CA THR A 208 -16.70 12.63 20.11
C THR A 208 -18.13 12.34 20.57
N THR A 209 -19.02 11.84 19.69
CA THR A 209 -20.41 11.49 20.02
C THR A 209 -20.80 10.09 19.55
N THR A 210 -21.45 9.33 20.42
CA THR A 210 -21.85 7.92 20.23
C THR A 210 -23.23 7.80 19.58
N ASP A 211 -23.37 8.19 18.31
CA ASP A 211 -24.57 7.85 17.53
C ASP A 211 -24.31 6.57 16.71
N GLY A 212 -24.81 5.43 17.21
CA GLY A 212 -24.55 4.06 16.73
C GLY A 212 -25.06 3.70 15.32
N LYS A 213 -25.28 4.68 14.43
CA LYS A 213 -25.61 4.45 13.00
C LYS A 213 -24.42 4.64 12.05
N LYS A 214 -23.21 4.88 12.57
CA LYS A 214 -22.05 5.39 11.81
C LYS A 214 -20.91 4.39 11.53
N ASP A 215 -21.02 3.12 11.90
CA ASP A 215 -19.86 2.20 11.90
C ASP A 215 -19.16 2.06 10.53
N ALA A 216 -19.91 1.93 9.43
CA ALA A 216 -19.33 1.82 8.09
C ALA A 216 -18.65 3.12 7.61
N ASN A 217 -19.21 4.28 7.96
CA ASN A 217 -18.61 5.57 7.65
C ASN A 217 -17.37 5.84 8.52
N LEU A 218 -17.37 5.38 9.77
CA LEU A 218 -16.23 5.45 10.66
C LEU A 218 -15.06 4.59 10.15
N LEU A 219 -15.33 3.34 9.72
CA LEU A 219 -14.31 2.49 9.10
C LEU A 219 -13.72 3.11 7.83
N GLY A 220 -14.56 3.76 7.01
CA GLY A 220 -14.10 4.52 5.84
C GLY A 220 -13.19 5.68 6.24
N THR A 221 -13.59 6.46 7.25
CA THR A 221 -12.81 7.58 7.79
C THR A 221 -11.45 7.12 8.29
N ARG A 222 -11.41 6.06 9.12
CA ARG A 222 -10.16 5.49 9.64
C ARG A 222 -9.21 5.03 8.54
N ARG A 223 -9.74 4.36 7.51
CA ARG A 223 -8.95 3.93 6.34
C ARG A 223 -8.40 5.11 5.56
N THR A 224 -9.18 6.19 5.40
CA THR A 224 -8.71 7.43 4.75
C THR A 224 -7.58 8.07 5.56
N CYS A 225 -7.73 8.24 6.88
CA CYS A 225 -6.67 8.80 7.73
C CYS A 225 -5.36 8.01 7.59
N ILE A 226 -5.44 6.67 7.67
CA ILE A 226 -4.29 5.78 7.49
C ILE A 226 -3.65 6.00 6.11
N MET A 227 -4.45 5.99 5.04
CA MET A 227 -3.96 6.16 3.69
C MET A 227 -3.27 7.52 3.49
N VAL A 228 -3.82 8.59 4.04
CA VAL A 228 -3.23 9.93 3.92
C VAL A 228 -1.90 10.03 4.67
N MET A 229 -1.77 9.41 5.85
CA MET A 229 -0.48 9.29 6.55
C MET A 229 0.53 8.41 5.80
N GLU A 230 0.10 7.31 5.19
CA GLU A 230 0.94 6.49 4.29
C GLU A 230 1.43 7.33 3.10
N CYS A 231 0.55 8.13 2.49
CA CYS A 231 0.92 9.00 1.37
C CYS A 231 1.91 10.09 1.77
N LEU A 232 1.78 10.65 2.99
CA LEU A 232 2.78 11.54 3.55
C LEU A 232 4.11 10.81 3.71
N SER A 233 4.14 9.59 4.26
CA SER A 233 5.39 8.81 4.39
C SER A 233 6.09 8.59 3.04
N VAL A 234 5.32 8.34 1.97
CA VAL A 234 5.83 8.22 0.60
C VAL A 234 6.45 9.53 0.13
N LEU A 235 5.76 10.66 0.36
CA LEU A 235 6.31 11.99 0.05
C LEU A 235 7.64 12.20 0.80
N LEU A 236 7.66 11.97 2.11
CA LEU A 236 8.82 12.21 2.98
C LEU A 236 10.05 11.38 2.55
N SER A 237 9.83 10.14 2.10
CA SER A 237 10.91 9.25 1.62
C SER A 237 11.62 9.78 0.37
N GLY A 238 11.00 10.69 -0.38
CA GLY A 238 11.56 11.30 -1.59
C GLY A 238 12.11 12.71 -1.41
N LEU A 239 12.08 13.27 -0.19
CA LEU A 239 12.56 14.63 0.09
C LEU A 239 14.03 14.64 0.51
N ASP A 240 14.72 15.74 0.21
CA ASP A 240 16.02 16.04 0.81
C ASP A 240 15.87 16.44 2.29
N SER A 241 16.98 16.41 3.04
CA SER A 241 16.98 16.69 4.48
C SER A 241 16.41 18.05 4.87
N ASN A 242 16.62 19.11 4.07
CA ASN A 242 16.11 20.43 4.39
C ASN A 242 14.59 20.50 4.21
N SER A 243 14.10 19.92 3.11
CA SER A 243 12.66 19.82 2.84
C SER A 243 11.95 18.94 3.89
N LEU A 244 12.59 17.85 4.34
CA LEU A 244 12.07 17.00 5.41
C LEU A 244 11.87 17.77 6.72
N VAL A 245 12.87 18.56 7.13
CA VAL A 245 12.78 19.40 8.35
C VAL A 245 11.71 20.47 8.23
N ALA A 246 11.50 21.03 7.03
CA ALA A 246 10.44 22.00 6.78
C ALA A 246 9.05 21.39 6.93
N VAL A 247 8.83 20.18 6.40
CA VAL A 247 7.54 19.46 6.49
C VAL A 247 7.29 18.92 7.90
N LEU A 248 8.33 18.37 8.55
CA LEU A 248 8.30 17.84 9.91
C LEU A 248 8.96 18.82 10.90
N SER A 249 8.49 20.06 10.91
CA SER A 249 8.95 21.07 11.87
C SER A 249 8.63 20.65 13.30
N GLU A 250 9.33 21.23 14.28
CA GLU A 250 9.13 20.89 15.70
C GLU A 250 7.67 21.10 16.13
N SER A 251 7.05 22.18 15.69
CA SER A 251 5.64 22.45 15.93
C SER A 251 4.70 21.37 15.36
N VAL A 252 5.04 20.80 14.19
CA VAL A 252 4.25 19.72 13.58
C VAL A 252 4.44 18.42 14.39
N LYS A 253 5.66 18.13 14.85
CA LYS A 253 5.93 16.97 15.71
C LYS A 253 5.25 17.07 17.06
N ASP A 254 5.31 18.22 17.72
CA ASP A 254 4.61 18.49 18.99
C ASP A 254 3.10 18.28 18.84
N ARG A 255 2.54 18.76 17.73
CA ARG A 255 1.12 18.57 17.43
C ARG A 255 0.79 17.09 17.19
N ALA A 256 1.61 16.38 16.42
CA ALA A 256 1.44 14.94 16.20
C ALA A 256 1.53 14.14 17.51
N LYS A 257 2.45 14.54 18.40
CA LYS A 257 2.58 13.98 19.75
C LYS A 257 1.32 14.20 20.57
N GLY A 258 0.75 15.41 20.58
CA GLY A 258 -0.52 15.68 21.26
C GLY A 258 -1.68 14.82 20.75
N VAL A 259 -1.75 14.57 19.43
CA VAL A 259 -2.74 13.64 18.84
C VAL A 259 -2.50 12.21 19.33
N ALA A 260 -1.27 11.73 19.29
CA ALA A 260 -0.91 10.38 19.72
C ALA A 260 -1.17 10.17 21.23
N GLU A 261 -0.84 11.14 22.08
CA GLU A 261 -1.13 11.12 23.52
C GLU A 261 -2.64 11.02 23.78
N GLY A 262 -3.47 11.72 23.01
CA GLY A 262 -4.93 11.61 23.07
C GLY A 262 -5.46 10.24 22.63
N TRP A 263 -4.77 9.55 21.72
CA TRP A 263 -5.17 8.23 21.22
C TRP A 263 -4.71 7.08 22.13
N SER A 264 -3.56 7.23 22.79
CA SER A 264 -2.95 6.20 23.65
C SER A 264 -3.92 5.52 24.64
N PRO A 265 -4.70 6.24 25.47
CA PRO A 265 -5.60 5.60 26.44
C PRO A 265 -6.74 4.81 25.78
N LEU A 266 -7.13 5.18 24.55
CA LEU A 266 -8.19 4.48 23.81
C LEU A 266 -7.74 3.10 23.33
N LEU A 267 -6.42 2.92 23.11
CA LEU A 267 -5.84 1.65 22.65
C LEU A 267 -5.74 0.62 23.76
N GLU A 268 -5.60 1.04 25.02
CA GLU A 268 -5.54 0.13 26.18
C GLU A 268 -6.87 -0.64 26.39
N THR A 269 -7.97 -0.10 25.87
CA THR A 269 -9.31 -0.72 25.94
C THR A 269 -9.56 -1.74 24.83
N ILE A 270 -8.66 -1.84 23.84
CA ILE A 270 -8.83 -2.72 22.68
C ILE A 270 -8.32 -4.11 23.03
N ASP A 271 -9.21 -5.09 22.95
CA ASP A 271 -8.84 -6.50 23.04
C ASP A 271 -7.97 -6.91 21.82
N MET A 272 -6.80 -7.50 22.10
CA MET A 272 -5.87 -8.01 21.08
C MET A 272 -6.52 -9.00 20.11
N ASP A 273 -7.57 -9.70 20.53
CA ASP A 273 -8.23 -10.71 19.72
C ASP A 273 -9.45 -10.18 18.96
N ALA A 274 -10.05 -9.07 19.40
CA ALA A 274 -11.20 -8.45 18.73
C ALA A 274 -10.88 -7.99 17.30
N GLY A 275 -9.64 -7.56 17.05
CA GLY A 275 -9.20 -7.08 15.74
C GLY A 275 -8.75 -8.17 14.77
N ASN A 276 -8.59 -9.43 15.22
CA ASN A 276 -8.06 -10.55 14.42
C ASN A 276 -6.81 -10.17 13.59
N GLY A 277 -5.88 -9.41 14.19
CA GLY A 277 -4.65 -8.92 13.55
C GLY A 277 -4.84 -7.77 12.54
N ASN A 278 -6.02 -7.13 12.49
CA ASN A 278 -6.38 -6.07 11.55
C ASN A 278 -6.99 -4.81 12.21
N SER A 279 -6.58 -4.46 13.43
CA SER A 279 -7.05 -3.25 14.15
C SER A 279 -6.66 -1.96 13.39
N LEU A 280 -7.62 -1.09 13.09
CA LEU A 280 -7.37 0.18 12.37
C LEU A 280 -6.80 1.23 13.31
N GLU A 281 -7.24 1.21 14.56
CA GLU A 281 -6.80 2.05 15.67
C GLU A 281 -5.33 1.84 15.96
N ALA A 282 -4.92 0.58 16.18
CA ALA A 282 -3.52 0.25 16.40
C ALA A 282 -2.66 0.63 15.18
N HIS A 283 -3.14 0.34 13.96
CA HIS A 283 -2.42 0.70 12.73
C HIS A 283 -2.25 2.20 12.56
N ALA A 284 -3.30 2.98 12.79
CA ALA A 284 -3.25 4.43 12.66
C ALA A 284 -2.30 5.05 13.68
N PHE A 285 -2.32 4.57 14.93
CA PHE A 285 -1.38 5.02 15.96
C PHE A 285 0.07 4.74 15.56
N LEU A 286 0.37 3.50 15.17
CA LEU A 286 1.72 3.11 14.73
C LEU A 286 2.16 3.91 13.48
N GLN A 287 1.25 4.11 12.52
CA GLN A 287 1.50 4.91 11.32
C GLN A 287 1.77 6.37 11.68
N LEU A 288 1.04 6.95 12.62
CA LEU A 288 1.25 8.33 13.10
C LEU A 288 2.65 8.48 13.70
N LEU A 289 3.05 7.57 14.60
CA LEU A 289 4.38 7.62 15.21
C LEU A 289 5.50 7.52 14.17
N ALA A 290 5.37 6.60 13.21
CA ALA A 290 6.34 6.40 12.15
C ALA A 290 6.42 7.59 11.19
N THR A 291 5.27 8.10 10.74
CA THR A 291 5.21 9.16 9.72
C THR A 291 5.82 10.47 10.22
N PHE A 292 5.59 10.81 11.48
CA PHE A 292 6.06 12.08 12.07
C PHE A 292 7.38 11.94 12.84
N GLY A 293 7.93 10.72 12.95
CA GLY A 293 9.21 10.46 13.60
C GLY A 293 9.20 10.76 15.10
N ILE A 294 8.08 10.46 15.77
CA ILE A 294 7.86 10.72 17.21
C ILE A 294 7.88 9.44 18.06
N VAL A 295 8.43 8.35 17.52
CA VAL A 295 8.48 7.03 18.19
C VAL A 295 9.21 7.10 19.53
N SER A 296 10.29 7.87 19.61
CA SER A 296 11.12 8.02 20.82
C SER A 296 10.42 8.65 22.01
N ASP A 297 9.30 9.34 21.78
CA ASP A 297 8.50 9.95 22.84
C ASP A 297 7.59 8.95 23.58
N PHE A 298 7.46 7.73 23.05
CA PHE A 298 6.55 6.72 23.56
C PHE A 298 7.30 5.49 24.10
N LYS A 299 6.69 4.80 25.08
CA LYS A 299 7.28 3.60 25.68
C LYS A 299 7.30 2.46 24.67
N GLU A 300 8.50 1.93 24.39
CA GLU A 300 8.72 0.82 23.45
C GLU A 300 7.81 -0.39 23.75
N ASP A 301 7.68 -0.80 25.02
CA ASP A 301 6.81 -1.91 25.42
C ASP A 301 5.33 -1.69 25.07
N GLY A 302 4.87 -0.43 25.11
CA GLY A 302 3.51 -0.08 24.70
C GLY A 302 3.31 -0.25 23.20
N ILE A 303 4.31 0.17 22.41
CA ILE A 303 4.29 0.05 20.94
C ILE A 303 4.33 -1.44 20.53
N LEU A 304 5.20 -2.24 21.17
CA LEU A 304 5.34 -3.67 20.87
C LEU A 304 4.04 -4.45 21.09
N LYS A 305 3.24 -4.09 22.11
CA LYS A 305 1.93 -4.71 22.39
C LYS A 305 0.89 -4.46 21.29
N LEU A 306 1.06 -3.42 20.47
CA LEU A 306 0.15 -3.12 19.36
C LEU A 306 0.47 -3.92 18.10
N ILE A 307 1.69 -4.42 17.94
CA ILE A 307 2.11 -5.13 16.72
C ILE A 307 1.27 -6.37 16.43
N PRO A 308 0.95 -7.24 17.42
CA PRO A 308 0.06 -8.38 17.19
C PRO A 308 -1.35 -8.00 16.68
N MET A 309 -1.80 -6.77 16.96
CA MET A 309 -3.11 -6.29 16.52
C MET A 309 -3.13 -5.87 15.04
N VAL A 310 -1.96 -5.73 14.41
CA VAL A 310 -1.81 -5.30 13.00
C VAL A 310 -1.09 -6.33 12.14
N SER A 311 -0.77 -7.50 12.69
CA SER A 311 0.07 -8.56 12.10
C SER A 311 -0.39 -9.06 10.73
N ARG A 312 -1.68 -8.95 10.40
CA ARG A 312 -2.24 -9.39 9.10
C ARG A 312 -2.24 -8.32 8.03
N ARG A 313 -1.94 -7.07 8.37
CA ARG A 313 -1.85 -6.02 7.36
C ARG A 313 -0.60 -6.20 6.51
N ARG A 314 -0.75 -6.00 5.21
CA ARG A 314 0.35 -6.04 4.25
C ARG A 314 1.51 -5.10 4.62
N GLN A 315 1.19 -3.93 5.20
CA GLN A 315 2.17 -2.92 5.58
C GLN A 315 2.86 -3.18 6.93
N ALA A 316 2.44 -4.19 7.69
CA ALA A 316 2.89 -4.37 9.08
C ALA A 316 4.42 -4.48 9.22
N ALA A 317 5.06 -5.26 8.34
CA ALA A 317 6.52 -5.44 8.39
C ALA A 317 7.30 -4.17 8.03
N GLU A 318 6.87 -3.43 7.00
CA GLU A 318 7.47 -2.13 6.64
C GLU A 318 7.31 -1.13 7.78
N LEU A 319 6.12 -1.07 8.38
CA LEU A 319 5.83 -0.19 9.50
C LEU A 319 6.69 -0.53 10.73
N CYS A 320 6.89 -1.81 11.04
CA CYS A 320 7.79 -2.20 12.13
C CYS A 320 9.25 -1.80 11.85
N ARG A 321 9.69 -1.82 10.59
CA ARG A 321 11.02 -1.32 10.20
C ARG A 321 11.15 0.19 10.36
N SER A 322 10.16 0.96 9.91
CA SER A 322 10.18 2.42 10.07
C SER A 322 10.09 2.88 11.52
N LEU A 323 9.48 2.07 12.39
CA LEU A 323 9.46 2.27 13.84
C LEU A 323 10.76 1.85 14.54
N GLY A 324 11.73 1.23 13.83
CA GLY A 324 12.98 0.76 14.43
C GLY A 324 12.85 -0.51 15.27
N LEU A 325 11.81 -1.32 15.08
CA LEU A 325 11.49 -2.48 15.93
C LEU A 325 12.06 -3.82 15.42
N SER A 326 12.86 -3.81 14.35
CA SER A 326 13.35 -5.03 13.67
C SER A 326 13.99 -6.04 14.64
N GLU A 327 14.86 -5.58 15.55
CA GLU A 327 15.56 -6.44 16.52
C GLU A 327 14.63 -7.06 17.57
N LYS A 328 13.44 -6.48 17.77
CA LYS A 328 12.44 -6.93 18.76
C LYS A 328 11.43 -7.90 18.15
N MET A 329 11.39 -8.02 16.83
CA MET A 329 10.45 -8.90 16.12
C MET A 329 10.49 -10.37 16.52
N PRO A 330 11.63 -10.98 16.92
CA PRO A 330 11.60 -12.34 17.43
C PRO A 330 10.67 -12.52 18.64
N GLY A 331 10.62 -11.56 19.57
CA GLY A 331 9.72 -11.63 20.72
C GLY A 331 8.25 -11.46 20.31
N VAL A 332 7.97 -10.58 19.35
CA VAL A 332 6.61 -10.39 18.82
C VAL A 332 6.10 -11.64 18.10
N ILE A 333 6.95 -12.29 17.30
CA ILE A 333 6.61 -13.54 16.61
C ILE A 333 6.33 -14.64 17.62
N GLU A 334 7.10 -14.74 18.70
CA GLU A 334 6.85 -15.68 19.78
C GLU A 334 5.48 -15.46 20.45
N VAL A 335 5.10 -14.19 20.70
CA VAL A 335 3.75 -13.86 21.19
C VAL A 335 2.67 -14.34 20.23
N LEU A 336 2.85 -14.15 18.91
CA LEU A 336 1.88 -14.59 17.91
C LEU A 336 1.75 -16.13 17.85
N VAL A 337 2.86 -16.85 17.98
CA VAL A 337 2.87 -18.31 18.06
C VAL A 337 2.10 -18.77 19.30
N ASN A 338 2.39 -18.19 20.45
CA ASN A 338 1.75 -18.55 21.72
C ASN A 338 0.26 -18.16 21.76
N SER A 339 -0.16 -17.16 20.98
CA SER A 339 -1.57 -16.78 20.85
C SER A 339 -2.35 -17.54 19.77
N GLY A 340 -1.78 -18.59 19.17
CA GLY A 340 -2.46 -19.37 18.11
C GLY A 340 -2.60 -18.61 16.78
N LYS A 341 -1.74 -17.61 16.52
CA LYS A 341 -1.73 -16.80 15.28
C LYS A 341 -0.57 -17.26 14.38
N GLN A 342 -0.49 -18.55 14.10
CA GLN A 342 0.67 -19.14 13.42
C GLN A 342 0.86 -18.60 11.99
N ILE A 343 -0.22 -18.33 11.25
CA ILE A 343 -0.12 -17.75 9.89
C ILE A 343 0.55 -16.38 9.92
N ASP A 344 0.18 -15.55 10.89
CA ASP A 344 0.72 -14.21 11.06
C ASP A 344 2.20 -14.28 11.49
N ALA A 345 2.53 -15.21 12.40
CA ALA A 345 3.89 -15.50 12.83
C ALA A 345 4.79 -15.92 11.65
N VAL A 346 4.29 -16.81 10.78
CA VAL A 346 5.02 -17.24 9.56
C VAL A 346 5.27 -16.05 8.64
N ASN A 347 4.25 -15.22 8.38
CA ASN A 347 4.40 -14.06 7.49
C ASN A 347 5.46 -13.08 8.01
N LEU A 348 5.46 -12.77 9.30
CA LEU A 348 6.47 -11.90 9.90
C LEU A 348 7.85 -12.58 9.96
N ALA A 349 7.93 -13.89 10.23
CA ALA A 349 9.19 -14.62 10.19
C ALA A 349 9.85 -14.55 8.81
N PHE A 350 9.08 -14.69 7.73
CA PHE A 350 9.59 -14.45 6.37
C PHE A 350 10.01 -13.00 6.16
N ALA A 351 9.18 -12.04 6.53
CA ALA A 351 9.44 -10.61 6.30
C ALA A 351 10.70 -10.09 7.02
N PHE A 352 11.07 -10.71 8.15
CA PHE A 352 12.25 -10.35 8.94
C PHE A 352 13.42 -11.34 8.79
N GLY A 353 13.33 -12.34 7.92
CA GLY A 353 14.41 -13.32 7.73
C GLY A 353 14.67 -14.23 8.94
N LEU A 354 13.64 -14.51 9.74
CA LEU A 354 13.72 -15.27 11.00
C LEU A 354 13.20 -16.71 10.86
N THR A 355 13.16 -17.25 9.65
CA THR A 355 12.61 -18.58 9.35
C THR A 355 13.44 -19.73 9.93
N GLU A 356 14.72 -19.53 10.24
CA GLU A 356 15.53 -20.52 10.96
C GLU A 356 15.09 -20.65 12.43
N LYS A 357 14.79 -19.52 13.08
CA LYS A 357 14.32 -19.49 14.47
C LYS A 357 12.84 -19.89 14.58
N PHE A 358 12.04 -19.58 13.56
CA PHE A 358 10.62 -19.89 13.49
C PHE A 358 10.32 -20.71 12.23
N PRO A 359 10.59 -22.03 12.25
CA PRO A 359 10.44 -22.88 11.06
C PRO A 359 9.01 -22.86 10.51
N PRO A 360 8.78 -22.38 9.28
CA PRO A 360 7.42 -22.24 8.74
C PRO A 360 6.65 -23.55 8.67
N VAL A 361 7.33 -24.65 8.33
CA VAL A 361 6.70 -25.98 8.23
C VAL A 361 6.14 -26.44 9.58
N GLU A 362 6.86 -26.22 10.67
CA GLU A 362 6.41 -26.61 12.01
C GLU A 362 5.25 -25.74 12.47
N LEU A 363 5.31 -24.42 12.24
CA LEU A 363 4.22 -23.51 12.55
C LEU A 363 2.92 -23.85 11.77
N LEU A 364 3.04 -24.20 10.49
CA LEU A 364 1.89 -24.59 9.67
C LEU A 364 1.31 -25.96 10.08
N LYS A 365 2.15 -26.91 10.52
CA LYS A 365 1.66 -28.18 11.10
C LYS A 365 0.89 -27.93 12.39
N CYS A 366 1.38 -27.05 13.27
CA CYS A 366 0.67 -26.64 14.48
C CYS A 366 -0.70 -26.05 14.13
N TYR A 367 -0.75 -25.12 13.18
CA TYR A 367 -2.00 -24.53 12.68
C TYR A 367 -3.00 -25.59 12.19
N LEU A 368 -2.57 -26.54 11.35
CA LEU A 368 -3.43 -27.61 10.84
C LEU A 368 -3.94 -28.53 11.96
N THR A 369 -3.10 -28.81 12.95
CA THR A 369 -3.47 -29.65 14.11
C THR A 369 -4.53 -28.96 14.97
N GLU A 370 -4.44 -27.65 15.16
CA GLU A 370 -5.44 -26.88 15.91
C GLU A 370 -6.75 -26.70 15.13
N ALA A 371 -6.67 -26.46 13.82
CA ALA A 371 -7.84 -26.35 12.95
C ALA A 371 -8.65 -27.66 12.89
N THR A 372 -7.97 -28.81 12.88
CA THR A 372 -8.61 -30.14 12.89
C THR A 372 -9.22 -30.53 14.25
N ARG A 373 -8.66 -30.04 15.36
CA ARG A 373 -9.27 -30.18 16.70
C ARG A 373 -10.53 -29.32 16.84
N SER A 374 -10.50 -28.11 16.29
CA SER A 374 -11.64 -27.18 16.35
C SER A 374 -12.84 -27.68 15.53
N SER A 375 -12.59 -28.35 14.40
CA SER A 375 -13.66 -28.95 13.58
C SER A 375 -14.29 -30.21 14.20
N SER A 376 -13.56 -30.93 15.06
CA SER A 376 -14.07 -32.12 15.74
C SER A 376 -14.89 -31.80 17.00
N GLN A 377 -14.68 -30.64 17.64
CA GLN A 377 -15.50 -30.16 18.77
C GLN A 377 -16.84 -29.53 18.36
N GLY A 378 -17.00 -29.09 17.10
CA GLY A 378 -18.27 -28.54 16.59
C GLY A 378 -19.40 -29.55 16.38
N ASN A 379 -19.14 -30.86 16.51
CA ASN A 379 -20.14 -31.92 16.32
C ASN A 379 -20.67 -32.54 17.63
N ALA A 380 -20.27 -32.03 18.80
CA ALA A 380 -20.83 -32.46 20.07
C ALA A 380 -21.98 -31.52 20.49
N SER A 381 -23.18 -31.73 19.93
CA SER A 381 -24.41 -31.20 20.52
C SER A 381 -24.57 -31.72 21.96
N PRO A 382 -24.99 -30.89 22.92
CA PRO A 382 -25.27 -31.37 24.27
C PRO A 382 -26.49 -32.28 24.22
N ALA A 383 -26.28 -33.55 24.54
CA ALA A 383 -27.35 -34.53 24.69
C ALA A 383 -28.31 -34.05 25.77
N VAL A 384 -29.57 -33.94 25.36
CA VAL A 384 -30.79 -33.76 26.15
C VAL A 384 -30.71 -34.56 27.46
N GLN A 385 -30.69 -33.87 28.60
CA GLN A 385 -31.08 -34.48 29.88
C GLN A 385 -32.59 -34.68 29.85
N ALA A 386 -33.01 -35.91 29.50
CA ALA A 386 -34.34 -36.39 29.76
C ALA A 386 -34.44 -36.78 31.24
N SER A 387 -35.05 -35.92 32.06
CA SER A 387 -35.56 -36.29 33.38
C SER A 387 -37.03 -36.69 33.27
N ALA A 388 -37.32 -37.86 33.86
CA ALA A 388 -38.52 -38.68 33.82
C ALA A 388 -39.86 -37.99 34.21
N PRO A 389 -41.01 -38.60 33.86
CA PRO A 389 -42.34 -38.07 34.16
C PRO A 389 -42.72 -38.33 35.61
N PHE A 390 -43.35 -37.34 36.26
CA PHE A 390 -44.11 -37.57 37.48
C PHE A 390 -45.60 -37.51 37.18
N THR A 391 -46.29 -38.42 37.86
CA THR A 391 -47.73 -38.64 37.92
C THR A 391 -48.46 -37.49 38.59
#